data_AF-A0A1G8ZRN4-F1
#
_entry.id   AF-A0A1G8ZRN4-F1
#
_cell.length_a   1.000
_cell.length_b   1.000
_cell.length_c   1.000
_cell.angle_alpha   90.00
_cell.angle_beta   90.00
_cell.angle_gamma   90.00
#
_symmetry.space_group_name_H-M   'P 1'
#
loop_
_entity.id
_entity.type
_entity.pdbx_description
1 polymer ?
#
loop_
_entity_poly.entity_id
_entity_poly.type
_entity_poly.pdbx_seq_one_letter_code
_entity_poly.pdbx_strand_id
1 'polypeptide(L)'
;MIGNDVVDLALAQKESNWKRNGFLQKIFTEKEHLQILNSENPEVKVWELWSRKEAAYKIWNRESNVRLFHPMKFECSDEDSDFGKVSFENQVYFTKTDFSDERISSIAVCQKSDFDAIIHLENRNGITKENGIPFLNKKPVSISNHGRFEQIISIL
;
A
#
# COMPACT_ATOMS: atom_id res chain seq x y z
N MET A 1 -5.46 -4.06 12.45
CA MET A 1 -5.95 -4.27 11.07
C MET A 1 -4.74 -4.50 10.16
N ILE A 2 -4.93 -5.04 8.95
CA ILE A 2 -3.87 -5.20 7.96
C ILE A 2 -4.28 -4.56 6.64
N GLY A 3 -3.32 -4.04 5.88
CA GLY A 3 -3.53 -3.49 4.55
C GLY A 3 -2.43 -3.94 3.60
N ASN A 4 -2.74 -4.02 2.32
CA ASN A 4 -1.75 -4.20 1.27
C ASN A 4 -2.17 -3.45 0.01
N ASP A 5 -1.22 -3.33 -0.90
CA ASP A 5 -1.43 -2.89 -2.26
C ASP A 5 -0.47 -3.64 -3.21
N VAL A 6 -0.86 -3.80 -4.47
CA VAL A 6 -0.03 -4.40 -5.51
C VAL A 6 -0.17 -3.61 -6.80
N VAL A 7 0.95 -3.34 -7.45
CA VAL A 7 1.03 -2.58 -8.70
C VAL A 7 1.70 -3.44 -9.76
N ASP A 8 0.95 -3.93 -10.75
CA ASP A 8 1.49 -4.42 -12.04
C ASP A 8 2.15 -3.26 -12.80
N LEU A 9 3.49 -3.30 -12.95
CA LEU A 9 4.25 -2.24 -13.57
C LEU A 9 3.93 -2.10 -15.08
N ALA A 10 3.67 -3.22 -15.76
CA ALA A 10 3.33 -3.21 -17.17
C ALA A 10 1.95 -2.60 -17.43
N LEU A 11 1.00 -2.79 -16.49
CA LEU A 11 -0.31 -2.14 -16.58
C LEU A 11 -0.23 -0.66 -16.17
N ALA A 12 0.50 -0.36 -15.09
CA ALA A 12 0.68 1.01 -14.62
C ALA A 12 1.27 1.92 -15.71
N GLN A 13 2.28 1.42 -16.45
CA GLN A 13 2.87 2.15 -17.57
C GLN A 13 1.88 2.45 -18.70
N LYS A 14 0.89 1.58 -18.93
CA LYS A 14 -0.13 1.76 -19.98
C LYS A 14 -1.26 2.69 -19.55
N GLU A 15 -1.71 2.56 -18.31
CA GLU A 15 -2.91 3.25 -17.81
C GLU A 15 -2.60 4.57 -17.10
N SER A 16 -1.37 4.74 -16.60
CA SER A 16 -1.00 5.90 -15.80
C SER A 16 0.23 6.62 -16.35
N ASN A 17 0.01 7.86 -16.76
CA ASN A 17 1.10 8.78 -17.06
C ASN A 17 1.46 9.59 -15.81
N TRP A 18 2.33 9.05 -14.95
CA TRP A 18 2.78 9.75 -13.74
C TRP A 18 3.55 11.05 -14.05
N LYS A 19 4.08 11.19 -15.27
CA LYS A 19 4.79 12.40 -15.74
C LYS A 19 3.84 13.51 -16.21
N ARG A 20 2.52 13.28 -16.24
CA ARG A 20 1.57 14.33 -16.61
C ARG A 20 1.61 15.46 -15.57
N ASN A 21 1.43 16.70 -16.03
CA ASN A 21 1.41 17.85 -15.15
C ASN A 21 0.32 17.69 -14.06
N GLY A 22 0.65 18.03 -12.82
CA GLY A 22 -0.25 17.93 -11.68
C GLY A 22 -0.46 16.51 -11.13
N PHE A 23 0.21 15.47 -11.63
CA PHE A 23 0.08 14.12 -11.05
C PHE A 23 0.73 14.06 -9.67
N LEU A 24 2.01 14.42 -9.60
CA LEU A 24 2.77 14.33 -8.35
C LEU A 24 2.19 15.26 -7.28
N GLN A 25 1.79 16.47 -7.66
CA GLN A 25 1.23 17.49 -6.76
C GLN A 25 -0.12 17.09 -6.14
N LYS A 26 -0.81 16.10 -6.71
CA LYS A 26 -2.09 15.60 -6.17
C LYS A 26 -1.91 14.44 -5.20
N ILE A 27 -0.77 13.75 -5.25
CA ILE A 27 -0.58 12.44 -4.64
C ILE A 27 0.52 12.47 -3.59
N PHE A 28 1.60 13.18 -3.86
CA PHE A 28 2.83 13.13 -3.08
C PHE A 28 3.13 14.48 -2.42
N THR A 29 3.70 14.43 -1.23
CA THR A 29 4.19 15.59 -0.48
C THR A 29 5.49 16.10 -1.10
N GLU A 30 5.92 17.32 -0.76
CA GLU A 30 7.18 17.88 -1.29
C GLU A 30 8.40 17.02 -0.98
N LYS A 31 8.44 16.38 0.20
CA LYS A 31 9.51 15.44 0.57
C LYS A 31 9.53 14.23 -0.36
N GLU A 32 8.37 13.67 -0.65
CA GLU A 32 8.23 12.53 -1.56
C GLU A 32 8.55 12.92 -3.01
N HIS A 33 8.27 14.16 -3.45
CA HIS A 33 8.72 14.64 -4.75
C HIS A 33 10.24 14.62 -4.84
N LEU A 34 10.95 15.08 -3.80
CA LEU A 34 12.41 15.03 -3.77
C LEU A 34 12.91 13.58 -3.83
N GLN A 35 12.26 12.64 -3.12
CA GLN A 35 12.61 11.22 -3.19
C GLN A 35 12.42 10.65 -4.61
N ILE A 36 11.31 10.99 -5.27
CA ILE A 36 11.01 10.54 -6.63
C ILE A 36 12.02 11.09 -7.63
N LEU A 37 12.27 12.41 -7.59
CA LEU A 37 13.12 13.09 -8.57
C LEU A 37 14.60 12.75 -8.43
N ASN A 38 15.05 12.41 -7.22
CA ASN A 38 16.43 12.01 -6.95
C ASN A 38 16.67 10.50 -7.01
N SER A 39 15.64 9.70 -7.27
CA SER A 39 15.77 8.24 -7.38
C SER A 39 16.46 7.83 -8.68
N GLU A 40 17.28 6.77 -8.64
CA GLU A 40 17.83 6.14 -9.85
C GLU A 40 16.72 5.65 -10.79
N ASN A 41 15.58 5.22 -10.24
CA ASN A 41 14.41 4.83 -11.00
C ASN A 41 13.16 5.56 -10.47
N PRO A 42 12.88 6.79 -10.96
CA PRO A 42 11.75 7.59 -10.51
C PRO A 42 10.39 6.92 -10.70
N GLU A 43 10.21 6.11 -11.75
CA GLU A 43 8.95 5.40 -11.99
C GLU A 43 8.70 4.33 -10.92
N VAL A 44 9.72 3.52 -10.60
CA VAL A 44 9.65 2.55 -9.51
C VAL A 44 9.37 3.27 -8.18
N LYS A 45 10.04 4.40 -7.90
CA LYS A 45 9.82 5.17 -6.67
C LYS A 45 8.39 5.73 -6.58
N VAL A 46 7.81 6.20 -7.68
CA VAL A 46 6.39 6.63 -7.72
C VAL A 46 5.47 5.49 -7.29
N TRP A 47 5.65 4.31 -7.87
CA TRP A 47 4.77 3.17 -7.62
C TRP A 47 4.99 2.52 -6.26
N GLU A 48 6.22 2.55 -5.73
CA GLU A 48 6.54 2.20 -4.35
C GLU A 48 5.79 3.10 -3.35
N LEU A 49 5.94 4.43 -3.47
CA LEU A 49 5.32 5.38 -2.55
C LEU A 49 3.80 5.31 -2.64
N TRP A 50 3.24 5.17 -3.85
CA TRP A 50 1.82 4.95 -4.06
C TRP A 50 1.33 3.69 -3.35
N SER A 51 2.01 2.56 -3.57
CA SER A 51 1.64 1.27 -2.99
C SER A 51 1.65 1.30 -1.45
N ARG A 52 2.65 1.97 -0.85
CA ARG A 52 2.73 2.17 0.61
C ARG A 52 1.53 2.98 1.13
N LYS A 53 1.17 4.08 0.46
CA LYS A 53 0.02 4.91 0.83
C LYS A 53 -1.30 4.15 0.75
N GLU A 54 -1.54 3.40 -0.32
CA GLU A 54 -2.77 2.61 -0.49
C GLU A 54 -2.87 1.49 0.55
N ALA A 55 -1.76 0.82 0.90
CA ALA A 55 -1.72 -0.16 1.96
C ALA A 55 -2.10 0.44 3.33
N ALA A 56 -1.55 1.62 3.66
CA ALA A 56 -1.87 2.35 4.90
C ALA A 56 -3.31 2.89 4.90
N TYR A 57 -3.76 3.47 3.79
CA TYR A 57 -5.13 3.96 3.61
C TYR A 57 -6.15 2.85 3.82
N LYS A 58 -5.87 1.64 3.36
CA LYS A 58 -6.74 0.49 3.53
C LYS A 58 -6.96 0.14 5.01
N ILE A 59 -5.93 0.25 5.85
CA ILE A 59 -6.09 0.13 7.32
C ILE A 59 -6.97 1.26 7.84
N TRP A 60 -6.59 2.51 7.57
CA TRP A 60 -7.28 3.68 8.09
C TRP A 60 -8.77 3.70 7.71
N ASN A 61 -9.09 3.37 6.45
CA ASN A 61 -10.46 3.31 5.95
C ASN A 61 -11.31 2.26 6.69
N ARG A 62 -10.71 1.11 7.04
CA ARG A 62 -11.40 0.04 7.79
C ARG A 62 -11.67 0.43 9.23
N GLU A 63 -10.74 1.15 9.86
CA GLU A 63 -10.87 1.58 11.26
C GLU A 63 -11.79 2.78 11.41
N SER A 64 -11.72 3.74 10.49
CA SER A 64 -12.55 4.96 10.51
C SER A 64 -13.93 4.77 9.88
N ASN A 65 -14.09 3.79 8.99
CA ASN A 65 -15.26 3.64 8.10
C ASN A 65 -15.51 4.89 7.22
N VAL A 66 -14.50 5.74 7.02
CA VAL A 66 -14.56 6.97 6.21
C VAL A 66 -13.90 6.74 4.86
N ARG A 67 -14.61 7.06 3.77
CA ARG A 67 -14.03 7.09 2.42
C ARG A 67 -13.54 8.50 2.13
N LEU A 68 -12.22 8.64 1.99
CA LEU A 68 -11.60 9.94 1.72
C LEU A 68 -10.45 9.76 0.72
N PHE A 69 -10.55 10.44 -0.42
CA PHE A 69 -9.44 10.51 -1.37
C PHE A 69 -8.55 11.72 -1.04
N HIS A 70 -7.50 11.49 -0.24
CA HIS A 70 -6.56 12.54 0.13
C HIS A 70 -5.13 12.00 0.33
N PRO A 71 -4.51 11.42 -0.72
CA PRO A 71 -3.21 10.74 -0.63
C PRO A 71 -2.07 11.63 -0.09
N MET A 72 -2.15 12.95 -0.25
CA MET A 72 -1.16 13.87 0.34
C MET A 72 -1.14 13.89 1.87
N LYS A 73 -2.21 13.45 2.54
CA LYS A 73 -2.23 13.35 4.01
C LYS A 73 -1.50 12.12 4.55
N PHE A 74 -1.26 11.13 3.69
CA PHE A 74 -0.48 9.94 4.00
C PHE A 74 0.96 10.20 3.58
N GLU A 75 1.85 10.52 4.51
CA GLU A 75 3.27 10.81 4.20
C GLU A 75 4.14 9.58 4.44
N CYS A 76 4.84 9.14 3.41
CA CYS A 76 5.84 8.06 3.49
C CYS A 76 7.14 8.57 4.11
N SER A 77 7.77 7.73 4.93
CA SER A 77 9.13 7.94 5.43
C SER A 77 9.84 6.60 5.55
N ASP A 78 11.14 6.55 5.33
CA ASP A 78 11.90 5.31 5.51
C ASP A 78 12.24 5.10 6.99
N GLU A 79 12.30 3.85 7.46
CA GLU A 79 12.65 3.53 8.85
C GLU A 79 14.00 2.83 8.93
N ASP A 80 14.17 1.75 8.19
CA ASP A 80 15.42 1.02 8.06
C ASP A 80 15.55 0.44 6.63
N SER A 81 16.47 -0.50 6.41
CA SER A 81 16.70 -1.07 5.07
C SER A 81 15.51 -1.84 4.52
N ASP A 82 14.69 -2.43 5.38
CA ASP A 82 13.65 -3.40 5.02
C ASP A 82 12.24 -2.83 5.24
N PHE A 83 12.14 -1.80 6.09
CA PHE A 83 10.88 -1.22 6.54
C PHE A 83 10.80 0.29 6.30
N GLY A 84 9.60 0.72 5.99
CA GLY A 84 9.20 2.12 5.96
C GLY A 84 8.01 2.37 6.89
N LYS A 85 7.55 3.62 6.88
CA LYS A 85 6.34 4.07 7.56
C LYS A 85 5.49 4.90 6.63
N VAL A 86 4.20 4.97 6.96
CA VAL A 86 3.27 5.97 6.46
C VAL A 86 2.60 6.63 7.65
N SER A 87 2.69 7.95 7.74
CA SER A 87 2.06 8.75 8.79
C SER A 87 0.79 9.40 8.26
N PHE A 88 -0.28 9.36 9.04
CA PHE A 88 -1.53 10.07 8.77
C PHE A 88 -2.10 10.61 10.08
N GLU A 89 -2.18 11.93 10.21
CA GLU A 89 -2.57 12.61 11.46
C GLU A 89 -1.70 12.11 12.63
N ASN A 90 -2.30 11.51 13.67
CA ASN A 90 -1.59 10.98 14.84
C ASN A 90 -1.32 9.46 14.74
N GLN A 91 -1.50 8.88 13.56
CA GLN A 91 -1.34 7.44 13.33
C GLN A 91 -0.12 7.15 12.46
N VAL A 92 0.54 6.04 12.76
CA VAL A 92 1.69 5.54 12.02
C VAL A 92 1.42 4.10 11.65
N TYR A 93 1.61 3.78 10.37
CA TYR A 93 1.53 2.43 9.84
C TYR A 93 2.92 2.01 9.37
N PHE A 94 3.40 0.86 9.83
CA PHE A 94 4.66 0.29 9.37
C PHE A 94 4.42 -0.41 8.04
N THR A 95 5.33 -0.20 7.09
CA THR A 95 5.22 -0.77 5.75
C THR A 95 6.43 -1.60 5.38
N LYS A 96 6.21 -2.70 4.67
CA LYS A 96 7.24 -3.49 4.00
C LYS A 96 6.89 -3.59 2.53
N THR A 97 7.85 -3.36 1.65
CA THR A 97 7.64 -3.35 0.19
C THR A 97 8.52 -4.40 -0.47
N ASP A 98 7.89 -5.28 -1.25
CA ASP A 98 8.58 -6.23 -2.11
C ASP A 98 8.62 -5.71 -3.54
N PHE A 99 9.79 -5.86 -4.16
CA PHE A 99 10.07 -5.42 -5.52
C PHE A 99 10.34 -6.64 -6.41
N SER A 100 9.81 -6.60 -7.63
CA SER A 100 10.25 -7.45 -8.74
C SER A 100 10.23 -6.66 -10.06
N ASP A 101 10.76 -7.26 -11.12
CA ASP A 101 10.74 -6.65 -12.46
C ASP A 101 9.33 -6.41 -13.00
N GLU A 102 8.32 -7.11 -12.47
CA GLU A 102 6.94 -7.05 -12.96
C GLU A 102 5.97 -6.32 -12.03
N ARG A 103 6.27 -6.29 -10.73
CA ARG A 103 5.34 -5.72 -9.74
C ARG A 103 6.05 -5.09 -8.55
N ILE A 104 5.34 -4.17 -7.93
CA ILE A 104 5.65 -3.66 -6.59
C ILE A 104 4.47 -3.99 -5.68
N SER A 105 4.74 -4.50 -4.47
CA SER A 105 3.70 -4.72 -3.49
C SER A 105 4.11 -4.23 -2.12
N SER A 106 3.23 -3.49 -1.46
CA SER A 106 3.44 -3.02 -0.10
C SER A 106 2.43 -3.63 0.84
N ILE A 107 2.87 -3.98 2.03
CA ILE A 107 2.03 -4.41 3.15
C ILE A 107 2.17 -3.38 4.26
N ALA A 108 1.06 -3.03 4.89
CA ALA A 108 1.00 -2.14 6.05
C ALA A 108 0.45 -2.89 7.27
N VAL A 109 0.99 -2.57 8.45
CA VAL A 109 0.52 -3.06 9.77
C VAL A 109 0.59 -1.94 10.82
N CYS A 110 -0.24 -2.03 11.87
CA CYS A 110 -0.25 -1.05 12.95
C CYS A 110 0.87 -1.29 13.97
N GLN A 111 1.30 -2.55 14.16
CA GLN A 111 2.43 -2.91 15.00
C GLN A 111 3.49 -3.60 14.16
N LYS A 112 4.76 -3.19 14.27
CA LYS A 112 5.85 -3.75 13.47
C LYS A 112 6.00 -5.27 13.67
N SER A 113 5.71 -5.79 14.87
CA SER A 113 5.72 -7.22 15.17
C SER A 113 4.67 -8.03 14.38
N ASP A 114 3.61 -7.39 13.87
CA ASP A 114 2.56 -8.09 13.13
C ASP A 114 3.08 -8.67 11.80
N PHE A 115 4.21 -8.15 11.27
CA PHE A 115 4.84 -8.70 10.07
C PHE A 115 5.19 -10.20 10.21
N ASP A 116 5.56 -10.64 11.43
CA ASP A 116 5.95 -12.03 11.68
C ASP A 116 4.76 -13.00 11.67
N ALA A 117 3.53 -12.47 11.79
CA ALA A 117 2.29 -13.24 11.81
C ALA A 117 1.53 -13.20 10.48
N ILE A 118 2.09 -12.56 9.45
CA ILE A 118 1.43 -12.43 8.14
C ILE A 118 1.47 -13.76 7.40
N ILE A 119 0.31 -14.15 6.87
CA ILE A 119 0.18 -15.25 5.93
C ILE A 119 -0.36 -14.76 4.59
N HIS A 120 0.15 -15.35 3.52
CA HIS A 120 -0.37 -15.19 2.17
C HIS A 120 -1.41 -16.28 1.90
N LEU A 121 -2.57 -15.88 1.39
CA LEU A 121 -3.63 -16.80 0.99
C LEU A 121 -3.57 -17.00 -0.53
N GLU A 122 -3.67 -18.24 -0.99
CA GLU A 122 -3.61 -18.59 -2.42
C GLU A 122 -4.85 -18.12 -3.21
N ASN A 123 -5.99 -18.02 -2.53
CA ASN A 123 -7.27 -17.69 -3.14
C ASN A 123 -8.22 -17.07 -2.11
N ARG A 124 -9.41 -16.67 -2.58
CA ARG A 124 -10.43 -16.00 -1.76
C ARG A 124 -11.37 -16.96 -1.02
N ASN A 125 -11.09 -18.27 -0.99
CA ASN A 125 -12.01 -19.26 -0.42
C ASN A 125 -12.21 -19.03 1.08
N GLY A 126 -13.46 -19.10 1.53
CA GLY A 126 -13.81 -18.90 2.94
C GLY A 126 -13.75 -17.44 3.43
N ILE A 127 -13.38 -16.48 2.59
CA ILE A 127 -13.40 -15.06 2.94
C ILE A 127 -14.85 -14.56 2.95
N THR A 128 -15.29 -14.05 4.09
CA THR A 128 -16.58 -13.35 4.25
C THR A 128 -16.36 -11.85 4.31
N LYS A 129 -17.40 -11.05 4.04
CA LYS A 129 -17.34 -9.59 4.18
C LYS A 129 -18.32 -9.13 5.24
N GLU A 130 -17.81 -8.39 6.22
CA GLU A 130 -18.61 -7.69 7.23
C GLU A 130 -18.49 -6.19 6.95
N ASN A 131 -19.61 -5.52 6.63
CA ASN A 131 -19.63 -4.12 6.20
C ASN A 131 -18.65 -3.78 5.05
N GLY A 132 -18.44 -4.74 4.15
CA GLY A 132 -17.51 -4.61 3.02
C GLY A 132 -16.04 -4.88 3.36
N ILE A 133 -15.70 -5.09 4.64
CA ILE A 133 -14.35 -5.45 5.10
C ILE A 133 -14.21 -6.98 5.06
N PRO A 134 -13.17 -7.53 4.40
CA PRO A 134 -13.01 -8.97 4.28
C PRO A 134 -12.35 -9.60 5.53
N PHE A 135 -12.85 -10.77 5.92
CA PHE A 135 -12.38 -11.57 7.05
C PHE A 135 -12.29 -13.05 6.68
N LEU A 136 -11.36 -13.76 7.33
CA LEU A 136 -11.28 -15.23 7.30
C LEU A 136 -11.24 -15.71 8.76
N ASN A 137 -12.23 -16.50 9.18
CA ASN A 137 -12.34 -16.97 10.57
C ASN A 137 -12.22 -15.83 11.60
N LYS A 138 -12.92 -14.70 11.37
CA LYS A 138 -12.87 -13.45 12.16
C LYS A 138 -11.53 -12.71 12.16
N LYS A 139 -10.51 -13.19 11.42
CA LYS A 139 -9.24 -12.47 11.24
C LYS A 139 -9.33 -11.52 10.04
N PRO A 140 -8.80 -10.29 10.14
CA PRO A 140 -8.88 -9.33 9.05
C PRO A 140 -8.05 -9.80 7.87
N VAL A 141 -8.65 -9.71 6.67
CA VAL A 141 -7.97 -10.04 5.41
C VAL A 141 -7.75 -8.75 4.62
N SER A 142 -6.64 -8.66 3.89
CA SER A 142 -6.42 -7.61 2.91
C SER A 142 -6.27 -8.22 1.53
N ILE A 143 -7.02 -7.68 0.57
CA ILE A 143 -7.06 -8.11 -0.82
C ILE A 143 -6.68 -6.92 -1.69
N SER A 144 -5.74 -7.12 -2.59
CA SER A 144 -5.34 -6.16 -3.62
C SER A 144 -5.22 -6.85 -4.95
N ASN A 145 -5.64 -6.18 -6.01
CA ASN A 145 -5.50 -6.66 -7.38
C ASN A 145 -5.20 -5.48 -8.30
N HIS A 146 -4.21 -5.65 -9.17
CA HIS A 146 -3.89 -4.72 -10.25
C HIS A 146 -3.32 -5.53 -11.41
N GLY A 147 -3.96 -5.43 -12.58
CA GLY A 147 -3.58 -6.20 -13.76
C GLY A 147 -3.50 -7.70 -13.50
N ARG A 148 -2.32 -8.28 -13.76
CA ARG A 148 -2.07 -9.72 -13.66
C ARG A 148 -1.92 -10.21 -12.22
N PHE A 149 -1.76 -9.30 -11.25
CA PHE A 149 -1.39 -9.65 -9.89
C PHE A 149 -2.55 -9.50 -8.92
N GLU A 150 -2.73 -10.51 -8.08
CA GLU A 150 -3.57 -10.47 -6.90
C GLU A 150 -2.73 -10.84 -5.68
N GLN A 151 -2.92 -10.11 -4.59
CA GLN A 151 -2.29 -10.43 -3.31
C GLN A 151 -3.36 -10.41 -2.21
N ILE A 152 -3.46 -11.55 -1.52
CA ILE A 152 -4.37 -11.76 -0.41
C ILE A 152 -3.54 -12.10 0.82
N ILE A 153 -3.69 -11.34 1.89
CA ILE A 153 -2.98 -11.56 3.14
C ILE A 153 -3.90 -11.50 4.35
N SER A 154 -3.53 -12.22 5.41
CA SER A 154 -4.18 -12.17 6.73
C SER A 154 -3.11 -12.14 7.81
N ILE A 155 -3.48 -11.76 9.03
CA ILE A 155 -2.66 -11.96 10.23
C ILE A 155 -3.15 -13.22 10.96
N LEU A 156 -2.23 -14.03 11.50
CA LEU A 156 -2.50 -15.19 12.36
C LEU A 156 -2.60 -14.81 13.85
#